data_AF-A0A959MX38-F1
#
_entry.id   AF-A0A959MX38-F1
#
_cell.length_a   1.000
_cell.length_b   1.000
_cell.length_c   1.000
_cell.angle_alpha   90.00
_cell.angle_beta   90.00
_cell.angle_gamma   90.00
#
_symmetry.space_group_name_H-M   'P 1'
#
loop_
_entity.id
_entity.type
_entity.pdbx_description
1 polymer ?
#
loop_
_entity_poly.entity_id
_entity_poly.type
_entity_poly.pdbx_seq_one_letter_code
_entity_poly.pdbx_strand_id
1 'polypeptide(L)'
;MSSERGSSKDVKFVIYQVLYIFVVCVIALKGASLDLSEVIKKENVVEKQYADSLKTFIDSLLALGLVPEINFDTTKKFSNPEEMKQRLQEMQQQLLVFKQNNPTLTVSTTSPNINVTQTTPQIEQKEQNPELETEIKEVQPLKVQQLTQFTQNTVQNRGNLALEIIGSDGKTLASIPPGGSQTFTMGGQSSVTFKQGEQSKTVSTKENQKPSIKLTRLVPAGEDVSVRRIQSTTGYRVEINDDFPGQLDVNFSGPVTVKQAGEMTYDITLNFLRSETQFDNYTDGKDSPYTVGFQISVKDRIAGHSLTQSGIFQFGTW
;
A
#
# COMPACT_ATOMS: atom_id res chain seq x y z
N MET A 1 -56.56 -23.56 28.25
CA MET A 1 -55.47 -23.72 29.23
C MET A 1 -54.19 -23.26 28.57
N SER A 2 -53.82 -22.00 28.81
CA SER A 2 -52.72 -21.33 28.12
C SER A 2 -51.87 -20.62 29.17
N SER A 3 -50.77 -21.23 29.60
CA SER A 3 -49.65 -20.54 30.23
C SER A 3 -48.48 -21.52 30.36
N GLU A 4 -47.51 -21.47 29.44
CA GLU A 4 -46.14 -21.97 29.63
C GLU A 4 -45.22 -21.62 28.43
N ARG A 5 -45.20 -20.34 28.00
CA ARG A 5 -44.23 -19.87 26.98
C ARG A 5 -43.46 -18.59 27.35
N GLY A 6 -43.55 -18.14 28.61
CA GLY A 6 -42.81 -16.97 29.10
C GLY A 6 -41.41 -17.31 29.65
N SER A 7 -41.27 -18.46 30.32
CA SER A 7 -40.09 -18.73 31.18
C SER A 7 -38.78 -18.98 30.40
N SER A 8 -38.82 -19.59 29.21
CA SER A 8 -37.58 -20.01 28.52
C SER A 8 -36.85 -18.90 27.76
N LYS A 9 -37.53 -17.78 27.44
CA LYS A 9 -36.89 -16.61 26.82
C LYS A 9 -36.19 -15.74 27.85
N ASP A 10 -36.80 -15.56 29.02
CA ASP A 10 -36.21 -14.77 30.11
C ASP A 10 -34.96 -15.44 30.66
N VAL A 11 -34.94 -16.77 30.82
CA VAL A 11 -33.74 -17.49 31.28
C VAL A 11 -32.57 -17.33 30.29
N LYS A 12 -32.83 -17.37 28.97
CA LYS A 12 -31.78 -17.15 27.97
C LYS A 12 -31.26 -15.71 28.01
N PHE A 13 -32.15 -14.74 28.19
CA PHE A 13 -31.78 -13.33 28.27
C PHE A 13 -30.93 -13.03 29.51
N VAL A 14 -31.30 -13.61 30.66
CA VAL A 14 -30.54 -13.53 31.90
C VAL A 14 -29.16 -14.18 31.75
N ILE A 15 -29.07 -15.36 31.12
CA ILE A 15 -27.79 -16.01 30.85
C ILE A 15 -26.88 -15.14 29.99
N TYR A 16 -27.40 -14.51 28.92
CA TYR A 16 -26.60 -13.63 28.07
C TYR A 16 -26.13 -12.36 28.81
N GLN A 17 -26.98 -11.77 29.66
CA GLN A 17 -26.58 -10.61 30.45
C GLN A 17 -25.50 -10.95 31.48
N VAL A 18 -25.62 -12.08 32.16
CA VAL A 18 -24.61 -12.53 33.14
C VAL A 18 -23.29 -12.86 32.45
N LEU A 19 -23.32 -13.50 31.27
CA LEU A 19 -22.12 -13.84 30.51
C LEU A 19 -21.41 -12.57 29.99
N TYR A 20 -22.18 -11.56 29.58
CA TYR A 20 -21.64 -10.27 29.17
C TYR A 20 -20.93 -9.54 30.32
N ILE A 21 -21.57 -9.48 31.50
CA ILE A 21 -20.96 -8.88 32.70
C ILE A 21 -19.70 -9.65 33.12
N PHE A 22 -19.72 -10.98 33.04
CA PHE A 22 -18.56 -11.81 33.38
C PHE A 22 -17.37 -11.54 32.45
N VAL A 23 -17.60 -11.44 31.14
CA VAL A 23 -16.55 -11.09 30.16
C VAL A 23 -15.98 -9.70 30.44
N VAL A 24 -16.82 -8.70 30.72
CA VAL A 24 -16.37 -7.34 31.06
C VAL A 24 -15.53 -7.34 32.35
N CYS A 25 -15.94 -8.08 33.39
CA CYS A 25 -15.16 -8.23 34.62
C CYS A 25 -13.82 -8.93 34.40
N VAL A 26 -13.75 -9.95 33.55
CA VAL A 26 -12.49 -10.65 33.23
C VAL A 26 -11.53 -9.72 32.48
N ILE A 27 -12.04 -8.90 31.55
CA ILE A 27 -11.22 -7.93 30.81
C ILE A 27 -10.73 -6.80 31.74
N ALA A 28 -11.60 -6.32 32.64
CA ALA A 28 -11.24 -5.32 33.65
C ALA A 28 -10.21 -5.84 34.68
N LEU A 29 -10.37 -7.07 35.17
CA LEU A 29 -9.43 -7.72 36.09
C LEU A 29 -8.06 -8.00 35.44
N LYS A 30 -8.03 -8.21 34.12
CA LYS A 30 -6.79 -8.34 33.34
C LYS A 30 -6.12 -6.99 33.02
N GLY A 31 -6.65 -5.88 33.53
CA GLY A 31 -6.01 -4.56 33.42
C GLY A 31 -6.08 -3.91 32.04
N ALA A 32 -6.99 -4.36 31.16
CA ALA A 32 -7.24 -3.69 29.90
C ALA A 32 -8.15 -2.47 30.13
N SER A 33 -7.66 -1.28 29.77
CA SER A 33 -8.46 -0.06 29.72
C SER A 33 -9.56 -0.22 28.67
N LEU A 34 -10.81 -0.36 29.11
CA LEU A 34 -11.98 -0.42 28.22
C LEU A 34 -12.48 1.02 27.99
N ASP A 35 -12.24 1.56 26.80
CA ASP A 35 -12.87 2.79 26.34
C ASP A 35 -14.27 2.46 25.80
N LEU A 36 -15.32 2.88 26.51
CA LEU A 36 -16.73 2.63 26.16
C LEU A 36 -17.34 3.76 25.32
N SER A 37 -16.53 4.68 24.80
CA SER A 37 -16.98 5.86 24.05
C SER A 37 -17.52 5.55 22.66
N GLU A 38 -17.30 4.34 22.13
CA GLU A 38 -17.67 4.00 20.76
C GLU A 38 -18.71 2.88 20.69
N VAL A 39 -19.93 3.19 21.14
CA VAL A 39 -21.13 2.47 20.73
C VAL A 39 -21.82 3.32 19.66
N ILE A 40 -21.36 3.20 18.42
CA ILE A 40 -21.96 3.90 17.28
C ILE A 40 -23.34 3.28 17.00
N LYS A 41 -24.40 4.08 17.21
CA LYS A 41 -25.75 3.76 16.75
C LYS A 41 -25.76 3.67 15.22
N LYS A 42 -26.55 2.76 14.67
CA LYS A 42 -26.74 2.45 13.22
C LYS A 42 -27.17 3.63 12.32
N GLU A 43 -27.20 4.86 12.85
CA GLU A 43 -27.69 6.07 12.20
C GLU A 43 -26.54 6.92 11.60
N ASN A 44 -25.27 6.59 11.90
CA ASN A 44 -24.08 7.22 11.31
C ASN A 44 -23.40 6.31 10.27
N VAL A 45 -24.19 5.70 9.39
CA VAL A 45 -23.65 5.21 8.12
C VAL A 45 -23.53 6.45 7.24
N VAL A 46 -22.33 7.01 7.12
CA VAL A 46 -22.05 8.03 6.12
C VAL A 46 -22.38 7.40 4.77
N GLU A 47 -23.53 7.79 4.21
CA GLU A 47 -24.05 7.21 2.98
C GLU A 47 -23.03 7.38 1.86
N LYS A 48 -22.82 6.31 1.09
CA LYS A 48 -21.85 6.20 0.00
C LYS A 48 -21.89 7.33 -1.04
N GLN A 49 -22.90 8.20 -1.04
CA GLN A 49 -23.01 9.36 -1.93
C GLN A 49 -22.00 10.48 -1.65
N TYR A 50 -21.57 10.68 -0.40
CA TYR A 50 -20.65 11.78 -0.05
C TYR A 50 -19.21 11.52 -0.51
N ALA A 51 -18.78 10.25 -0.51
CA ALA A 51 -17.49 9.84 -1.04
C ALA A 51 -17.40 10.06 -2.56
N ASP A 52 -18.48 9.74 -3.29
CA ASP A 52 -18.53 9.92 -4.75
C ASP A 52 -18.51 11.40 -5.16
N SER A 53 -19.16 12.28 -4.38
CA SER A 53 -19.16 13.73 -4.65
C SER A 53 -17.78 14.36 -4.45
N LEU A 54 -17.07 13.96 -3.39
CA LEU A 54 -15.71 14.41 -3.10
C LEU A 54 -14.70 13.86 -4.10
N LYS A 55 -14.87 12.59 -4.50
CA LYS A 55 -14.06 11.96 -5.55
C LYS A 55 -14.25 12.66 -6.89
N THR A 56 -15.49 12.97 -7.28
CA THR A 56 -15.79 13.68 -8.53
C THR A 56 -15.19 15.09 -8.54
N PHE A 57 -15.18 15.77 -7.40
CA PHE A 57 -14.54 17.08 -7.25
C PHE A 57 -13.01 17.01 -7.38
N ILE A 58 -12.38 16.03 -6.72
CA ILE A 58 -10.93 15.78 -6.81
C ILE A 58 -10.53 15.38 -8.24
N ASP A 59 -11.29 14.49 -8.87
CA ASP A 59 -11.08 14.05 -10.26
C ASP A 59 -11.23 15.23 -11.24
N SER A 60 -12.15 16.17 -10.98
CA SER A 60 -12.31 17.38 -11.79
C SER A 60 -11.16 18.39 -11.61
N LEU A 61 -10.60 18.52 -10.39
CA LEU A 61 -9.45 19.39 -10.14
C LEU A 61 -8.15 18.82 -10.73
N LEU A 62 -7.97 17.50 -10.66
CA LEU A 62 -6.86 16.78 -11.30
C LEU A 62 -6.92 16.88 -12.83
N ALA A 63 -8.12 16.76 -13.43
CA ALA A 63 -8.31 16.95 -14.87
C ALA A 63 -8.01 18.39 -15.35
N LEU A 64 -8.04 19.37 -14.44
CA LEU A 64 -7.67 20.76 -14.69
C LEU A 64 -6.17 21.04 -14.40
N GLY A 65 -5.39 20.04 -14.01
CA GLY A 65 -3.94 20.17 -13.77
C GLY A 65 -3.57 20.93 -12.50
N LEU A 66 -4.53 21.19 -11.60
CA LEU A 66 -4.30 21.82 -10.30
C LEU A 66 -4.22 20.72 -9.24
N VAL A 67 -3.07 20.59 -8.57
CA VAL A 67 -2.95 19.75 -7.36
C VAL A 67 -3.42 20.59 -6.18
N PRO A 68 -4.62 20.37 -5.60
CA PRO A 68 -5.05 21.15 -4.46
C PRO A 68 -4.17 20.81 -3.25
N GLU A 69 -3.58 21.83 -2.64
CA GLU A 69 -2.94 21.70 -1.33
C GLU A 69 -4.06 21.72 -0.28
N ILE A 70 -4.48 20.54 0.18
CA ILE A 70 -5.56 20.41 1.17
C ILE A 70 -4.96 20.55 2.56
N ASN A 71 -4.93 21.77 3.07
CA ASN A 71 -4.61 22.04 4.48
C ASN A 71 -5.88 21.86 5.32
N PHE A 72 -5.96 20.76 6.06
CA PHE A 72 -7.00 20.55 7.06
C PHE A 72 -6.65 21.28 8.34
N ASP A 73 -7.32 22.40 8.59
CA ASP A 73 -7.27 23.06 9.89
C ASP A 73 -8.08 22.24 10.91
N THR A 74 -7.38 21.41 11.68
CA THR A 74 -7.98 20.52 12.70
C THR A 74 -8.55 21.28 13.90
N THR A 75 -8.45 22.61 13.94
CA THR A 75 -8.95 23.40 15.08
C THR A 75 -10.41 23.82 14.95
N LYS A 76 -11.04 23.64 13.78
CA LYS A 76 -12.48 23.91 13.60
C LYS A 76 -13.27 22.61 13.62
N LYS A 77 -13.90 22.33 14.77
CA LYS A 77 -14.95 21.30 14.86
C LYS A 77 -16.17 21.79 14.08
N PHE A 78 -16.42 21.19 12.92
CA PHE A 78 -17.66 21.38 12.18
C PHE A 78 -18.75 20.57 12.86
N SER A 79 -19.52 21.22 13.73
CA SER A 79 -20.58 20.58 14.50
C SER A 79 -21.91 20.48 13.73
N ASN A 80 -21.99 20.95 12.47
CA ASN A 80 -23.25 20.94 11.73
C ASN A 80 -23.06 20.76 10.20
N PRO A 81 -23.69 19.74 9.56
CA PRO A 81 -23.52 19.43 8.13
C PRO A 81 -24.09 20.48 7.16
N GLU A 82 -25.01 21.33 7.60
CA GLU A 82 -25.59 22.42 6.79
C GLU A 82 -24.58 23.54 6.49
N GLU A 83 -23.68 23.87 7.42
CA GLU A 83 -22.66 24.92 7.24
C GLU A 83 -21.61 24.52 6.18
N MET A 84 -21.29 23.23 6.09
CA MET A 84 -20.37 22.71 5.07
C MET A 84 -20.98 22.79 3.67
N LYS A 85 -22.28 22.56 3.54
CA LYS A 85 -23.02 22.67 2.27
C LYS A 85 -23.03 24.11 1.75
N GLN A 86 -23.23 25.10 2.64
CA GLN A 86 -23.13 26.52 2.27
C GLN A 86 -21.73 26.89 1.80
N ARG A 87 -20.67 26.47 2.50
CA ARG A 87 -19.29 26.77 2.07
C ARG A 87 -18.91 26.08 0.75
N LEU A 88 -19.40 24.87 0.50
CA LEU A 88 -19.19 24.18 -0.77
C LEU A 88 -19.90 24.90 -1.93
N GLN A 89 -21.10 25.42 -1.71
CA GLN A 89 -21.81 26.23 -2.70
C GLN A 89 -21.12 27.58 -2.95
N GLU A 90 -20.64 28.25 -1.90
CA GLU A 90 -19.86 29.49 -2.04
C GLU A 90 -18.55 29.26 -2.82
N MET A 91 -17.84 28.16 -2.56
CA MET A 91 -16.64 27.78 -3.32
C MET A 91 -16.93 27.48 -4.79
N GLN A 92 -18.06 26.82 -5.09
CA GLN A 92 -18.48 26.55 -6.47
C GLN A 92 -18.81 27.85 -7.22
N GLN A 93 -19.42 28.83 -6.54
CA GLN A 93 -19.68 30.15 -7.13
C GLN A 93 -18.38 30.93 -7.39
N GLN A 94 -17.39 30.86 -6.49
CA GLN A 94 -16.08 31.49 -6.70
C GLN A 94 -15.30 30.87 -7.87
N LEU A 95 -15.43 29.56 -8.10
CA LEU A 95 -14.84 28.85 -9.24
C LEU A 95 -15.47 29.24 -10.59
N LEU A 96 -16.77 29.55 -10.60
CA LEU A 96 -17.47 30.05 -11.78
C LEU A 96 -16.97 31.45 -12.19
N VAL A 97 -16.71 32.32 -11.21
CA VAL A 97 -16.12 33.65 -11.45
C VAL A 97 -14.68 33.54 -11.96
N PHE A 98 -13.90 32.57 -11.47
CA PHE A 98 -12.55 32.30 -11.98
C PHE A 98 -12.51 31.79 -13.42
N LYS A 99 -13.49 30.98 -13.84
CA LYS A 99 -13.63 30.53 -15.24
C LYS A 99 -14.01 31.67 -16.19
N GLN A 100 -14.73 32.68 -15.71
CA GLN A 100 -15.20 33.79 -16.54
C GLN A 100 -14.09 34.83 -16.82
N ASN A 101 -13.06 34.89 -15.96
CA ASN A 101 -11.99 35.89 -16.05
C ASN A 101 -10.71 35.42 -16.77
N ASN A 102 -10.59 34.16 -17.19
CA ASN A 102 -9.39 33.64 -17.89
C ASN A 102 -9.76 32.63 -19.01
N PRO A 103 -9.93 33.07 -20.28
CA PRO A 103 -10.42 32.21 -21.36
C PRO A 103 -9.33 31.39 -22.12
N THR A 104 -8.06 31.38 -21.70
CA THR A 104 -6.98 30.73 -22.48
C THR A 104 -6.37 29.52 -21.79
N LEU A 105 -7.10 28.40 -21.77
CA LEU A 105 -6.51 27.07 -21.65
C LEU A 105 -7.22 26.12 -22.63
N THR A 106 -6.63 25.96 -23.82
CA THR A 106 -6.99 24.97 -24.83
C THR A 106 -5.96 23.83 -24.84
N VAL A 107 -6.48 22.60 -24.94
CA VAL A 107 -5.74 21.32 -25.01
C VAL A 107 -5.24 21.04 -26.43
N SER A 108 -4.06 20.43 -26.62
CA SER A 108 -3.66 19.63 -27.81
C SER A 108 -2.37 18.82 -27.51
N THR A 109 -2.41 17.48 -27.36
CA THR A 109 -2.20 16.40 -28.37
C THR A 109 -0.82 16.31 -29.04
N THR A 110 -0.10 15.21 -28.75
CA THR A 110 0.87 14.44 -29.56
C THR A 110 1.99 15.17 -30.34
N SER A 111 3.23 14.92 -29.91
CA SER A 111 4.56 14.75 -30.59
C SER A 111 4.81 15.29 -32.04
N PRO A 112 6.07 15.35 -32.49
CA PRO A 112 7.14 16.31 -32.21
C PRO A 112 7.54 17.10 -33.48
N ASN A 113 7.97 18.37 -33.39
CA ASN A 113 8.88 18.91 -34.42
C ASN A 113 9.67 20.14 -33.97
N ILE A 114 10.90 20.19 -34.45
CA ILE A 114 11.95 21.20 -34.24
C ILE A 114 11.87 22.22 -35.39
N ASN A 115 11.88 23.54 -35.10
CA ASN A 115 12.80 24.52 -35.72
C ASN A 115 12.50 26.00 -35.36
N VAL A 116 13.52 26.63 -34.76
CA VAL A 116 14.14 27.98 -34.94
C VAL A 116 13.41 28.95 -35.91
N THR A 117 13.24 30.26 -35.67
CA THR A 117 14.29 31.33 -35.63
C THR A 117 13.71 32.73 -35.33
N GLN A 118 14.49 33.56 -34.59
CA GLN A 118 14.72 35.03 -34.67
C GLN A 118 13.52 36.02 -34.77
N THR A 119 13.44 37.11 -34.00
CA THR A 119 14.38 38.25 -34.03
C THR A 119 14.38 39.11 -32.74
N THR A 120 15.57 39.59 -32.41
CA THR A 120 15.90 40.70 -31.48
C THR A 120 15.31 42.03 -31.96
N PRO A 121 15.16 43.03 -31.07
CA PRO A 121 16.07 44.18 -31.18
C PRO A 121 16.74 44.59 -29.86
N GLN A 122 17.99 45.01 -30.00
CA GLN A 122 18.83 45.69 -29.01
C GLN A 122 18.29 47.07 -28.67
N ILE A 123 18.42 47.49 -27.40
CA ILE A 123 18.75 48.87 -27.03
C ILE A 123 19.81 48.80 -25.92
N GLU A 124 20.88 49.59 -26.11
CA GLU A 124 22.08 49.67 -25.28
C GLU A 124 21.90 50.46 -23.98
N GLN A 125 22.58 49.96 -22.95
CA GLN A 125 23.38 50.64 -21.92
C GLN A 125 22.84 51.88 -21.19
N LYS A 126 22.72 51.76 -19.87
CA LYS A 126 23.47 52.64 -18.94
C LYS A 126 23.64 52.00 -17.57
N GLU A 127 24.89 52.02 -17.11
CA GLU A 127 25.33 51.63 -15.77
C GLU A 127 24.54 52.37 -14.69
N GLN A 128 24.01 51.60 -13.73
CA GLN A 128 23.92 52.06 -12.36
C GLN A 128 24.05 50.84 -11.45
N ASN A 129 25.13 50.88 -10.68
CA ASN A 129 25.38 50.03 -9.53
C ASN A 129 24.45 50.50 -8.39
N PRO A 130 23.57 49.65 -7.89
CA PRO A 130 23.28 49.65 -6.47
C PRO A 130 23.73 48.33 -5.86
N GLU A 131 24.48 48.43 -4.76
CA GLU A 131 24.67 47.37 -3.78
C GLU A 131 23.32 46.70 -3.51
N LEU A 132 23.09 45.55 -4.15
CA LEU A 132 22.12 44.58 -3.69
C LEU A 132 22.83 43.80 -2.60
N GLU A 133 22.49 44.15 -1.35
CA GLU A 133 22.62 43.27 -0.22
C GLU A 133 22.31 41.85 -0.70
N THR A 134 23.33 41.01 -0.67
CA THR A 134 23.16 39.58 -0.86
C THR A 134 22.34 39.14 0.34
N GLU A 135 21.03 39.14 0.17
CA GLU A 135 20.13 38.33 0.96
C GLU A 135 20.65 36.91 0.75
N ILE A 136 21.52 36.47 1.68
CA ILE A 136 21.93 35.09 1.81
C ILE A 136 20.61 34.38 2.06
N LYS A 137 19.95 33.93 0.99
CA LYS A 137 18.85 32.98 1.08
C LYS A 137 19.44 31.85 1.88
N GLU A 138 19.03 31.79 3.14
CA GLU A 138 19.41 30.77 4.09
C GLU A 138 19.16 29.45 3.39
N VAL A 139 20.23 28.85 2.89
CA VAL A 139 20.10 27.84 1.85
C VAL A 139 19.67 26.59 2.58
N GLN A 140 18.36 26.34 2.56
CA GLN A 140 17.75 25.25 3.31
C GLN A 140 18.51 23.97 2.98
N PRO A 141 18.91 23.20 4.01
CA PRO A 141 19.72 22.02 3.78
C PRO A 141 18.95 21.04 2.91
N LEU A 142 19.62 20.50 1.89
CA LEU A 142 19.04 19.52 0.98
C LEU A 142 18.49 18.33 1.80
N LYS A 143 17.15 18.22 1.85
CA LYS A 143 16.45 17.09 2.47
C LYS A 143 16.46 15.94 1.46
N VAL A 144 17.28 14.94 1.74
CA VAL A 144 17.50 13.80 0.86
C VAL A 144 17.06 12.52 1.55
N GLN A 145 16.43 11.64 0.77
CA GLN A 145 16.00 10.32 1.19
C GLN A 145 17.19 9.35 1.14
N GLN A 146 17.23 8.41 2.08
CA GLN A 146 18.12 7.26 1.96
C GLN A 146 17.59 6.30 0.90
N LEU A 147 18.45 5.90 -0.04
CA LEU A 147 18.09 4.98 -1.13
C LEU A 147 18.49 3.55 -0.79
N THR A 148 17.75 2.58 -1.34
CA THR A 148 18.01 1.14 -1.15
C THR A 148 18.62 0.53 -2.40
N GLN A 149 19.66 -0.30 -2.24
CA GLN A 149 20.35 -1.01 -3.30
C GLN A 149 19.49 -2.11 -3.90
N PHE A 150 19.73 -2.45 -5.16
CA PHE A 150 19.10 -3.55 -5.89
C PHE A 150 17.57 -3.53 -5.85
N THR A 151 17.01 -2.33 -6.01
CA THR A 151 15.56 -2.12 -6.09
C THR A 151 15.26 -0.84 -6.89
N GLN A 152 13.98 -0.60 -7.15
CA GLN A 152 13.47 0.64 -7.71
C GLN A 152 13.30 1.68 -6.60
N ASN A 153 13.94 2.83 -6.76
CA ASN A 153 13.78 3.96 -5.86
C ASN A 153 13.01 5.05 -6.58
N THR A 154 12.00 5.60 -5.91
CA THR A 154 11.29 6.79 -6.37
C THR A 154 11.77 7.97 -5.55
N VAL A 155 12.29 8.99 -6.22
CA VAL A 155 12.73 10.23 -5.59
C VAL A 155 11.90 11.38 -6.11
N GLN A 156 11.41 12.21 -5.18
CA GLN A 156 10.70 13.44 -5.49
C GLN A 156 11.63 14.64 -5.31
N ASN A 157 11.73 15.47 -6.34
CA ASN A 157 12.41 16.75 -6.26
C ASN A 157 11.42 17.84 -5.83
N ARG A 158 11.56 18.28 -4.57
CA ARG A 158 10.75 19.38 -4.01
C ARG A 158 11.37 20.76 -4.18
N GLY A 159 12.56 20.82 -4.79
CA GLY A 159 13.27 22.07 -5.03
C GLY A 159 12.89 22.70 -6.37
N ASN A 160 13.35 23.94 -6.54
CA ASN A 160 13.09 24.77 -7.73
C ASN A 160 14.14 24.59 -8.83
N LEU A 161 15.18 23.78 -8.58
CA LEU A 161 16.24 23.45 -9.53
C LEU A 161 16.23 21.95 -9.81
N ALA A 162 16.79 21.53 -10.94
CA ALA A 162 16.92 20.10 -11.25
C ALA A 162 17.77 19.39 -10.18
N LEU A 163 17.36 18.19 -9.80
CA LEU A 163 18.05 17.35 -8.84
C LEU A 163 18.78 16.24 -9.60
N GLU A 164 20.10 16.27 -9.57
CA GLU A 164 20.96 15.24 -10.12
C GLU A 164 21.30 14.23 -9.02
N ILE A 165 21.18 12.95 -9.35
CA ILE A 165 21.51 11.83 -8.46
C ILE A 165 22.72 11.13 -9.05
N ILE A 166 23.85 11.20 -8.35
CA ILE A 166 25.15 10.70 -8.84
C ILE A 166 25.60 9.52 -7.99
N GLY A 167 25.95 8.41 -8.62
CA GLY A 167 26.46 7.21 -7.95
C GLY A 167 27.87 7.40 -7.39
N SER A 168 28.31 6.47 -6.54
CA SER A 168 29.69 6.39 -6.05
C SER A 168 30.74 6.22 -7.16
N ASP A 169 30.33 5.72 -8.33
CA ASP A 169 31.15 5.62 -9.54
C ASP A 169 31.23 6.94 -10.35
N GLY A 170 30.61 8.01 -9.87
CA GLY A 170 30.56 9.31 -10.52
C GLY A 170 29.57 9.39 -11.69
N LYS A 171 28.79 8.34 -11.98
CA LYS A 171 27.80 8.35 -13.05
C LYS A 171 26.47 8.92 -12.56
N THR A 172 25.80 9.69 -13.42
CA THR A 172 24.44 10.16 -13.14
C THR A 172 23.46 8.99 -13.23
N LEU A 173 22.83 8.66 -12.11
CA LEU A 173 21.79 7.63 -11.99
C LEU A 173 20.43 8.15 -12.43
N ALA A 174 20.10 9.40 -12.11
CA ALA A 174 18.86 10.06 -12.50
C ALA A 174 19.01 11.59 -12.49
N SER A 175 18.17 12.28 -13.27
CA SER A 175 18.06 13.73 -13.29
C SER A 175 16.59 14.11 -13.26
N ILE A 176 16.16 14.70 -12.13
CA ILE A 176 14.76 14.93 -11.82
C ILE A 176 14.47 16.42 -11.98
N PRO A 177 13.53 16.81 -12.87
CA PRO A 177 13.21 18.22 -13.08
C PRO A 177 12.64 18.87 -11.81
N PRO A 178 12.66 20.21 -11.71
CA PRO A 178 12.02 20.93 -10.61
C PRO A 178 10.57 20.49 -10.39
N GLY A 179 10.19 20.21 -9.14
CA GLY A 179 8.85 19.74 -8.78
C GLY A 179 8.50 18.32 -9.25
N GLY A 180 9.40 17.63 -9.97
CA GLY A 180 9.16 16.32 -10.55
C GLY A 180 9.39 15.15 -9.59
N SER A 181 9.04 13.95 -10.04
CA SER A 181 9.38 12.69 -9.40
C SER A 181 9.87 11.72 -10.46
N GLN A 182 10.87 10.89 -10.13
CA GLN A 182 11.36 9.87 -11.02
C GLN A 182 11.65 8.57 -10.26
N THR A 183 11.25 7.46 -10.87
CA THR A 183 11.59 6.11 -10.42
C THR A 183 12.74 5.58 -11.27
N PHE A 184 13.77 5.04 -10.62
CA PHE A 184 14.92 4.43 -11.28
C PHE A 184 15.42 3.23 -10.49
N THR A 185 15.98 2.25 -11.20
CA THR A 185 16.61 1.08 -10.58
C THR A 185 18.04 1.42 -10.20
N MET A 186 18.44 1.10 -8.97
CA MET A 186 19.79 1.31 -8.47
C MET A 186 20.39 -0.03 -8.01
N GLY A 187 21.68 -0.25 -8.23
CA GLY A 187 22.41 -1.41 -7.72
C GLY A 187 23.92 -1.20 -7.75
N GLY A 188 24.63 -1.76 -6.77
CA GLY A 188 26.10 -1.72 -6.66
C GLY A 188 26.72 -0.39 -6.20
N GLN A 189 25.94 0.60 -5.75
CA GLN A 189 26.44 1.92 -5.35
C GLN A 189 26.47 2.04 -3.82
N SER A 190 27.61 2.14 -3.14
CA SER A 190 27.62 2.22 -1.66
C SER A 190 27.06 3.54 -1.11
N SER A 191 27.12 4.59 -1.91
CA SER A 191 26.64 5.93 -1.58
C SER A 191 26.16 6.65 -2.83
N VAL A 192 25.31 7.65 -2.63
CA VAL A 192 24.77 8.49 -3.68
C VAL A 192 24.88 9.95 -3.28
N THR A 193 25.31 10.78 -4.22
CA THR A 193 25.39 12.23 -4.06
C THR A 193 24.22 12.88 -4.77
N PHE A 194 23.39 13.57 -4.00
CA PHE A 194 22.34 14.43 -4.51
C PHE A 194 22.94 15.82 -4.75
N LYS A 195 22.77 16.34 -5.96
CA LYS A 195 23.27 17.66 -6.35
C LYS A 195 22.11 18.50 -6.90
N GLN A 196 21.96 19.72 -6.38
CA GLN A 196 20.95 20.66 -6.81
C GLN A 196 21.57 22.07 -6.84
N GLY A 197 21.88 22.56 -8.04
CA GLY A 197 22.66 23.79 -8.21
C GLY A 197 24.05 23.65 -7.57
N GLU A 198 24.37 24.54 -6.63
CA GLU A 198 25.63 24.54 -5.87
C GLU A 198 25.61 23.65 -4.62
N GLN A 199 24.42 23.21 -4.19
CA GLN A 199 24.31 22.32 -3.05
C GLN A 199 24.57 20.87 -3.46
N SER A 200 25.35 20.16 -2.63
CA SER A 200 25.50 18.72 -2.75
C SER A 200 25.43 18.05 -1.39
N LYS A 201 24.87 16.84 -1.36
CA LYS A 201 24.81 16.01 -0.16
C LYS A 201 24.93 14.54 -0.52
N THR A 202 25.92 13.89 0.08
CA THR A 202 26.14 12.45 -0.08
C THR A 202 25.47 11.70 1.06
N VAL A 203 24.78 10.61 0.72
CA VAL A 203 24.19 9.67 1.68
C VAL A 203 24.61 8.25 1.36
N SER A 204 24.78 7.42 2.39
CA SER A 204 24.98 5.99 2.22
C SER A 204 23.68 5.32 1.80
N THR A 205 23.78 4.24 1.03
CA THR A 205 22.61 3.46 0.63
C THR A 205 22.37 2.29 1.57
N LYS A 206 21.09 1.92 1.76
CA LYS A 206 20.69 0.72 2.52
C LYS A 206 20.73 -0.51 1.61
N GLU A 207 21.05 -1.67 2.15
CA GLU A 207 20.94 -2.94 1.41
C GLU A 207 19.48 -3.43 1.37
N ASN A 208 19.05 -3.97 0.23
CA ASN A 208 17.76 -4.64 0.12
C ASN A 208 17.77 -5.94 0.94
N GLN A 209 16.80 -6.05 1.85
CA GLN A 209 16.66 -7.20 2.72
C GLN A 209 16.12 -8.39 1.94
N LYS A 210 16.43 -9.60 2.42
CA LYS A 210 15.90 -10.82 1.80
C LYS A 210 14.40 -10.95 2.14
N PRO A 211 13.57 -11.42 1.20
CA PRO A 211 12.18 -11.73 1.49
C PRO A 211 12.10 -12.80 2.59
N SER A 212 11.03 -12.75 3.38
CA SER A 212 10.71 -13.79 4.36
C SER A 212 9.41 -14.49 4.00
N ILE A 213 9.38 -15.82 4.13
CA ILE A 213 8.16 -16.61 3.95
C ILE A 213 7.73 -17.12 5.32
N LYS A 214 6.48 -16.83 5.68
CA LYS A 214 5.82 -17.37 6.87
C LYS A 214 4.73 -18.33 6.41
N LEU A 215 4.95 -19.61 6.70
CA LEU A 215 4.05 -20.68 6.37
C LEU A 215 3.26 -21.12 7.61
N THR A 216 1.94 -20.97 7.56
CA THR A 216 1.05 -21.36 8.66
C THR A 216 0.16 -22.53 8.22
N ARG A 217 0.24 -23.67 8.93
CA ARG A 217 -0.66 -24.81 8.70
C ARG A 217 -2.02 -24.52 9.34
N LEU A 218 -3.10 -24.73 8.59
CA LEU A 218 -4.49 -24.49 9.02
C LEU A 218 -5.31 -25.77 9.18
N VAL A 219 -4.83 -26.89 8.66
CA VAL A 219 -5.49 -28.20 8.76
C VAL A 219 -4.77 -29.14 9.73
N PRO A 220 -5.48 -30.10 10.35
CA PRO A 220 -4.86 -31.15 11.13
C PRO A 220 -3.98 -32.05 10.25
N ALA A 221 -3.09 -32.79 10.88
CA ALA A 221 -2.18 -33.74 10.25
C ALA A 221 -2.05 -34.99 11.11
N GLY A 222 -2.00 -36.16 10.47
CA GLY A 222 -1.85 -37.43 11.18
C GLY A 222 -2.56 -38.59 10.47
N GLU A 223 -2.53 -39.75 11.11
CA GLU A 223 -3.09 -41.00 10.59
C GLU A 223 -4.63 -40.97 10.54
N ASP A 224 -5.27 -40.35 11.52
CA ASP A 224 -6.74 -40.22 11.58
C ASP A 224 -7.30 -39.13 10.66
N VAL A 225 -6.46 -38.47 9.86
CA VAL A 225 -6.89 -37.35 9.01
C VAL A 225 -7.25 -37.85 7.62
N SER A 226 -8.48 -37.53 7.20
CA SER A 226 -9.00 -37.82 5.86
C SER A 226 -8.42 -36.86 4.81
N VAL A 227 -7.92 -37.40 3.69
CA VAL A 227 -7.41 -36.60 2.58
C VAL A 227 -8.52 -35.78 1.94
N ARG A 228 -9.76 -36.28 1.86
CA ARG A 228 -10.91 -35.51 1.36
C ARG A 228 -11.18 -34.27 2.22
N ARG A 229 -11.05 -34.38 3.55
CA ARG A 229 -11.18 -33.22 4.45
C ARG A 229 -10.12 -32.16 4.18
N ILE A 230 -8.87 -32.57 4.01
CA ILE A 230 -7.77 -31.65 3.71
C ILE A 230 -7.95 -31.00 2.33
N GLN A 231 -8.38 -31.75 1.31
CA GLN A 231 -8.54 -31.24 -0.06
C GLN A 231 -9.75 -30.31 -0.25
N SER A 232 -10.71 -30.32 0.68
CA SER A 232 -11.91 -29.47 0.64
C SER A 232 -11.77 -28.16 1.41
N THR A 233 -10.64 -27.95 2.09
CA THR A 233 -10.42 -26.77 2.94
C THR A 233 -9.06 -26.13 2.66
N THR A 234 -8.89 -24.88 3.10
CA THR A 234 -7.57 -24.23 3.02
C THR A 234 -6.62 -24.91 3.99
N GLY A 235 -5.58 -25.50 3.43
CA GLY A 235 -4.56 -26.28 4.12
C GLY A 235 -3.50 -25.45 4.81
N TYR A 236 -2.98 -24.47 4.07
CA TYR A 236 -1.93 -23.57 4.53
C TYR A 236 -2.25 -22.14 4.14
N ARG A 237 -1.75 -21.21 4.95
CA ARG A 237 -1.63 -19.79 4.58
C ARG A 237 -0.16 -19.43 4.49
N VAL A 238 0.22 -18.86 3.36
CA VAL A 238 1.56 -18.33 3.10
C VAL A 238 1.49 -16.82 3.14
N GLU A 239 2.31 -16.21 3.98
CA GLU A 239 2.54 -14.76 4.04
C GLU A 239 3.98 -14.50 3.63
N ILE A 240 4.19 -13.68 2.61
CA ILE A 240 5.52 -13.26 2.16
C ILE A 240 5.71 -11.82 2.61
N ASN A 241 6.72 -11.54 3.44
CA ASN A 241 7.05 -10.18 3.85
C ASN A 241 8.32 -9.72 3.14
N ASP A 242 8.22 -8.58 2.48
CA ASP A 242 9.29 -7.92 1.75
C ASP A 242 8.99 -6.42 1.64
N ASP A 243 10.03 -5.58 1.64
CA ASP A 243 9.89 -4.13 1.52
C ASP A 243 9.47 -3.71 0.09
N PHE A 244 9.68 -4.58 -0.91
CA PHE A 244 9.49 -4.33 -2.33
C PHE A 244 8.71 -5.47 -3.03
N PRO A 245 7.44 -5.72 -2.66
CA PRO A 245 6.68 -6.87 -3.18
C PRO A 245 6.53 -6.89 -4.71
N GLY A 246 6.49 -5.72 -5.36
CA GLY A 246 6.36 -5.62 -6.82
C GLY A 246 7.53 -6.20 -7.63
N GLN A 247 8.69 -6.41 -7.00
CA GLN A 247 9.86 -7.00 -7.68
C GLN A 247 9.97 -8.51 -7.50
N LEU A 248 9.13 -9.11 -6.64
CA LEU A 248 9.13 -10.54 -6.36
C LEU A 248 8.41 -11.33 -7.45
N ASP A 249 8.95 -12.50 -7.76
CA ASP A 249 8.34 -13.56 -8.55
C ASP A 249 8.06 -14.75 -7.63
N VAL A 250 6.78 -15.07 -7.43
CA VAL A 250 6.31 -16.08 -6.49
C VAL A 250 5.73 -17.25 -7.27
N ASN A 251 6.35 -18.41 -7.13
CA ASN A 251 5.97 -19.64 -7.81
C ASN A 251 5.63 -20.73 -6.79
N PHE A 252 4.56 -21.47 -7.07
CA PHE A 252 4.14 -22.61 -6.27
C PHE A 252 4.21 -23.88 -7.11
N SER A 253 4.69 -24.97 -6.53
CA SER A 253 4.77 -26.27 -7.21
C SER A 253 4.29 -27.39 -6.30
N GLY A 254 3.73 -28.43 -6.92
CA GLY A 254 3.10 -29.56 -6.24
C GLY A 254 1.61 -29.68 -6.56
N PRO A 255 0.93 -30.72 -6.06
CA PRO A 255 -0.48 -30.97 -6.30
C PRO A 255 -1.36 -30.06 -5.41
N VAL A 256 -1.24 -28.74 -5.60
CA VAL A 256 -1.95 -27.73 -4.81
C VAL A 256 -2.63 -26.72 -5.71
N THR A 257 -3.78 -26.23 -5.26
CA THR A 257 -4.45 -25.07 -5.81
C THR A 257 -4.12 -23.87 -4.92
N VAL A 258 -3.67 -22.78 -5.53
CA VAL A 258 -3.30 -21.56 -4.83
C VAL A 258 -4.32 -20.47 -5.13
N LYS A 259 -4.82 -19.83 -4.07
CA LYS A 259 -5.71 -18.68 -4.17
C LYS A 259 -5.07 -17.48 -3.49
N GLN A 260 -4.98 -16.37 -4.20
CA GLN A 260 -4.53 -15.12 -3.60
C GLN A 260 -5.62 -14.59 -2.65
N ALA A 261 -5.25 -14.41 -1.39
CA ALA A 261 -6.13 -13.91 -0.32
C ALA A 261 -5.82 -12.44 0.03
N GLY A 262 -4.62 -11.96 -0.28
CA GLY A 262 -4.16 -10.58 -0.10
C GLY A 262 -2.95 -10.27 -0.98
N GLU A 263 -2.36 -9.08 -0.84
CA GLU A 263 -1.26 -8.61 -1.72
C GLU A 263 -0.09 -9.60 -1.78
N MET A 264 0.38 -10.10 -0.64
CA MET A 264 1.43 -11.12 -0.52
C MET A 264 0.99 -12.32 0.34
N THR A 265 -0.31 -12.60 0.33
CA THR A 265 -0.92 -13.67 1.13
C THR A 265 -1.63 -14.67 0.22
N TYR A 266 -1.28 -15.94 0.38
CA TYR A 266 -1.78 -17.04 -0.47
C TYR A 266 -2.35 -18.15 0.39
N ASP A 267 -3.58 -18.54 0.07
CA ASP A 267 -4.25 -19.69 0.63
C ASP A 267 -3.99 -20.91 -0.27
N ILE A 268 -3.48 -22.00 0.32
CA ILE A 268 -3.08 -23.22 -0.38
C ILE A 268 -4.02 -24.34 0.01
N THR A 269 -4.65 -24.95 -0.99
CA THR A 269 -5.52 -26.12 -0.86
C THR A 269 -4.90 -27.31 -1.58
N LEU A 270 -4.92 -28.48 -0.95
CA LEU A 270 -4.44 -29.72 -1.57
C LEU A 270 -5.36 -30.13 -2.72
N ASN A 271 -4.79 -30.49 -3.87
CA ASN A 271 -5.50 -30.98 -5.05
C ASN A 271 -4.72 -32.16 -5.64
N PHE A 272 -4.85 -33.33 -5.01
CA PHE A 272 -4.00 -34.48 -5.28
C PHE A 272 -4.79 -35.70 -5.77
N LEU A 273 -5.71 -36.23 -4.95
CA LEU A 273 -6.46 -37.46 -5.22
C LEU A 273 -7.94 -37.14 -5.44
N ARG A 274 -8.54 -37.72 -6.48
CA ARG A 274 -9.93 -37.45 -6.90
C ARG A 274 -10.89 -38.61 -6.66
N SER A 275 -10.38 -39.81 -6.43
CA SER A 275 -11.20 -41.00 -6.13
C SER A 275 -10.52 -41.93 -5.13
N GLU A 276 -11.32 -42.77 -4.46
CA GLU A 276 -10.86 -43.76 -3.48
C GLU A 276 -9.87 -44.74 -4.11
N THR A 277 -10.14 -45.17 -5.34
CA THR A 277 -9.20 -46.00 -6.11
C THR A 277 -7.84 -45.33 -6.31
N GLN A 278 -7.77 -44.02 -6.51
CA GLN A 278 -6.47 -43.32 -6.60
C GLN A 278 -5.75 -43.28 -5.25
N PHE A 279 -6.51 -43.20 -4.15
CA PHE A 279 -5.96 -43.30 -2.80
C PHE A 279 -5.44 -44.69 -2.51
N ASP A 280 -6.20 -45.74 -2.78
CA ASP A 280 -5.77 -47.12 -2.60
C ASP A 280 -4.48 -47.38 -3.39
N ASN A 281 -4.45 -46.98 -4.67
CA ASN A 281 -3.24 -47.11 -5.49
C ASN A 281 -2.04 -46.30 -4.96
N TYR A 282 -2.28 -45.13 -4.38
CA TYR A 282 -1.21 -44.30 -3.82
C TYR A 282 -0.68 -44.86 -2.48
N THR A 283 -1.54 -45.53 -1.72
CA THR A 283 -1.26 -46.03 -0.37
C THR A 283 -0.87 -47.50 -0.33
N ASP A 284 -1.03 -48.22 -1.44
CA ASP A 284 -0.67 -49.63 -1.58
C ASP A 284 0.79 -49.89 -1.15
N GLY A 285 0.95 -50.83 -0.22
CA GLY A 285 2.25 -51.20 0.36
C GLY A 285 2.92 -50.13 1.22
N LYS A 286 2.20 -49.10 1.69
CA LYS A 286 2.73 -48.04 2.55
C LYS A 286 2.02 -47.98 3.89
N ASP A 287 2.76 -47.62 4.92
CA ASP A 287 2.19 -47.34 6.23
C ASP A 287 1.70 -45.89 6.33
N SER A 288 0.54 -45.72 6.94
CA SER A 288 0.01 -44.42 7.34
C SER A 288 0.91 -43.80 8.42
N PRO A 289 1.09 -42.47 8.46
CA PRO A 289 0.43 -41.45 7.66
C PRO A 289 1.19 -41.10 6.38
N TYR A 290 0.44 -40.93 5.30
CA TYR A 290 0.95 -40.54 3.99
C TYR A 290 1.20 -39.04 3.89
N THR A 291 2.19 -38.65 3.09
CA THR A 291 2.62 -37.26 2.98
C THR A 291 2.70 -36.77 1.55
N VAL A 292 2.23 -35.54 1.33
CA VAL A 292 2.32 -34.86 0.02
C VAL A 292 2.87 -33.47 0.22
N GLY A 293 4.02 -33.20 -0.40
CA GLY A 293 4.70 -31.90 -0.31
C GLY A 293 4.27 -30.93 -1.41
N PHE A 294 4.45 -29.65 -1.12
CA PHE A 294 4.47 -28.58 -2.11
C PHE A 294 5.63 -27.64 -1.79
N GLN A 295 6.08 -26.88 -2.79
CA GLN A 295 7.15 -25.90 -2.62
C GLN A 295 6.67 -24.51 -3.05
N ILE A 296 7.20 -23.51 -2.35
CA ILE A 296 7.01 -22.10 -2.59
C ILE A 296 8.40 -21.57 -2.92
N SER A 297 8.56 -20.94 -4.07
CA SER A 297 9.80 -20.31 -4.50
C SER A 297 9.54 -18.84 -4.73
N VAL A 298 10.28 -18.00 -4.01
CA VAL A 298 10.25 -16.55 -4.12
C VAL A 298 11.58 -16.09 -4.67
N LYS A 299 11.55 -15.37 -5.78
CA LYS A 299 12.75 -14.81 -6.41
C LYS A 299 12.61 -13.30 -6.55
N ASP A 300 13.56 -12.57 -6.00
CA ASP A 300 13.70 -11.14 -6.26
C ASP A 300 14.35 -10.95 -7.64
N ARG A 301 13.62 -10.29 -8.55
CA ARG A 301 14.07 -10.09 -9.94
C ARG A 301 15.20 -9.08 -10.07
N ILE A 302 15.41 -8.21 -9.08
CA ILE A 302 16.40 -7.13 -9.13
C ILE A 302 17.59 -7.45 -8.22
N ALA A 303 17.34 -7.86 -6.97
CA ALA A 303 18.40 -8.21 -6.02
C ALA A 303 18.96 -9.62 -6.19
N GLY A 304 18.28 -10.49 -6.95
CA GLY A 304 18.73 -11.86 -7.17
C GLY A 304 18.62 -12.76 -5.94
N HIS A 305 18.04 -12.26 -4.85
CA HIS A 305 17.69 -13.08 -3.68
C HIS A 305 16.70 -14.16 -4.11
N SER A 306 16.91 -15.37 -3.62
CA SER A 306 15.96 -16.47 -3.81
C SER A 306 15.75 -17.19 -2.49
N LEU A 307 14.50 -17.55 -2.24
CA LEU A 307 14.08 -18.28 -1.06
C LEU A 307 13.09 -19.35 -1.47
N THR A 308 13.33 -20.57 -1.00
CA THR A 308 12.40 -21.68 -1.20
C THR A 308 11.98 -22.22 0.14
N GLN A 309 10.68 -22.45 0.31
CA GLN A 309 10.11 -23.10 1.48
C GLN A 309 9.13 -24.20 1.06
N SER A 310 9.11 -25.30 1.79
CA SER A 310 8.19 -26.41 1.54
C SER A 310 7.14 -26.53 2.63
N GLY A 311 5.92 -26.88 2.23
CA GLY A 311 4.87 -27.36 3.12
C GLY A 311 4.56 -28.82 2.85
N ILE A 312 4.08 -29.52 3.88
CA ILE A 312 3.78 -30.96 3.80
C ILE A 312 2.35 -31.20 4.29
N PHE A 313 1.50 -31.78 3.48
CA PHE A 313 0.23 -32.35 3.91
C PHE A 313 0.44 -33.76 4.43
N GLN A 314 -0.26 -34.13 5.49
CA GLN A 314 -0.16 -35.44 6.11
C GLN A 314 -1.55 -35.96 6.45
N PHE A 315 -1.86 -37.17 6.01
CA PHE A 315 -3.18 -37.80 6.11
C PHE A 315 -3.01 -39.32 6.18
N GLY A 316 -4.00 -40.03 6.70
CA GLY A 316 -3.93 -41.50 6.78
C GLY A 316 -5.20 -42.22 6.31
N THR A 317 -6.27 -41.49 6.02
CA THR A 317 -7.53 -42.06 5.54
C THR A 317 -8.04 -41.32 4.30
N TRP A 318 -8.98 -41.94 3.60
CA TRP A 318 -9.66 -41.35 2.45
C TRP A 318 -10.53 -40.15 2.82
#